data_AF-A0A1A8JID3-F1
#
_entry.id   AF-A0A1A8JID3-F1
#
_cell.length_a   1.000
_cell.length_b   1.000
_cell.length_c   1.000
_cell.angle_alpha   90.00
_cell.angle_beta   90.00
_cell.angle_gamma   90.00
#
_symmetry.space_group_name_H-M   'P 1'
#
loop_
_entity.id
_entity.type
_entity.pdbx_description
1 polymer ?
#
loop_
_entity_poly.entity_id
_entity_poly.type
_entity_poly.pdbx_seq_one_letter_code
_entity_poly.pdbx_strand_id
1 'polypeptide(L)'
;IDIFEQQFRSISKIDFMERYLSEKEYLIIIIISPKYFETVTAPPFDLENDERTFNTVYIHKQLQNEFIQNGSKNFRFIPVLFPGAKKCHVPNWLQNTHIFAWPRDRDDILRRLMRVEKYHPPPIGDLPTIVSVPI
;
A
#
# COMPACT_ATOMS: atom_id res chain seq x y z
N ILE A 1 2.60 20.94 0.59
CA ILE A 1 1.75 21.20 -0.60
C ILE A 1 1.25 19.85 -1.05
N ASP A 2 -0.06 19.61 -0.98
CA ASP A 2 -0.64 18.45 -1.66
C ASP A 2 -0.53 18.75 -3.16
N ILE A 3 0.19 17.92 -3.93
CA ILE A 3 0.47 18.17 -5.35
C ILE A 3 -0.84 18.31 -6.15
N PHE A 4 -1.95 17.79 -5.63
CA PHE A 4 -3.27 17.89 -6.24
C PHE A 4 -3.97 19.24 -6.06
N GLU A 5 -3.59 20.07 -5.08
CA GLU A 5 -4.21 21.40 -4.89
C GLU A 5 -3.90 22.39 -6.03
N GLN A 6 -2.81 22.17 -6.76
CA GLN A 6 -2.34 23.15 -7.75
C GLN A 6 -2.90 22.93 -9.17
N GLN A 7 -3.35 21.72 -9.53
CA GLN A 7 -3.77 21.42 -10.92
C GLN A 7 -5.28 21.31 -11.16
N PHE A 8 -6.12 21.03 -10.15
CA PHE A 8 -7.52 20.69 -10.40
C PHE A 8 -8.49 21.47 -9.51
N ARG A 9 -8.58 22.79 -9.75
CA ARG A 9 -9.57 23.67 -9.10
C ARG A 9 -11.03 23.42 -9.51
N SER A 10 -11.31 22.47 -10.41
CA SER A 10 -12.65 22.27 -11.01
C SER A 10 -13.37 20.98 -10.61
N ILE A 11 -12.70 20.01 -9.95
CA ILE A 11 -13.32 18.75 -9.51
C ILE A 11 -13.36 18.75 -7.98
N SER A 12 -14.48 18.36 -7.38
CA SER A 12 -14.55 18.24 -5.92
C SER A 12 -13.57 17.16 -5.44
N LYS A 13 -12.89 17.36 -4.30
CA LYS A 13 -11.97 16.36 -3.72
C LYS A 13 -12.63 14.97 -3.59
N ILE A 14 -13.96 14.94 -3.43
CA ILE A 14 -14.79 13.73 -3.31
C ILE A 14 -14.89 13.00 -4.65
N ASP A 15 -15.33 13.67 -5.72
CA ASP A 15 -15.50 13.05 -7.04
C ASP A 15 -14.17 12.52 -7.59
N PHE A 16 -13.07 13.24 -7.30
CA PHE A 16 -11.73 12.81 -7.64
C PHE A 16 -11.39 11.49 -6.93
N MET A 17 -11.55 11.44 -5.60
CA MET A 17 -11.27 10.24 -4.82
C MET A 17 -12.10 9.03 -5.28
N GLU A 18 -13.40 9.22 -5.54
CA GLU A 18 -14.28 8.14 -6.02
C GLU A 18 -13.81 7.58 -7.36
N ARG A 19 -13.34 8.42 -8.28
CA ARG A 19 -12.78 7.97 -9.56
C ARG A 19 -11.58 7.05 -9.39
N TYR A 20 -10.58 7.43 -8.57
CA TYR A 20 -9.39 6.59 -8.38
C TYR A 20 -9.68 5.31 -7.60
N LEU A 21 -10.67 5.35 -6.69
CA LEU A 21 -11.10 4.17 -5.96
C LEU A 21 -11.89 3.20 -6.83
N SER A 22 -12.76 3.71 -7.71
CA SER A 22 -13.56 2.88 -8.63
C SER A 22 -12.73 2.24 -9.75
N GLU A 23 -11.80 2.98 -10.36
CA GLU A 23 -10.96 2.49 -11.46
C GLU A 23 -9.96 1.44 -10.97
N LYS A 24 -10.21 0.15 -11.26
CA LYS A 24 -9.43 -1.00 -10.75
C LYS A 24 -7.97 -1.08 -11.24
N GLU A 25 -7.57 -0.21 -12.18
CA GLU A 25 -6.23 -0.19 -12.76
C GLU A 25 -5.22 0.59 -11.92
N TYR A 26 -5.65 1.50 -11.05
CA TYR A 26 -4.71 2.27 -10.23
C TYR A 26 -4.20 1.46 -9.04
N LEU A 27 -2.89 1.54 -8.80
CA LEU A 27 -2.29 1.12 -7.55
C LEU A 27 -2.34 2.28 -6.56
N ILE A 28 -2.65 2.00 -5.29
CA ILE A 28 -2.78 3.00 -4.23
C ILE A 28 -1.66 2.77 -3.24
N ILE A 29 -0.68 3.66 -3.23
CA ILE A 29 0.43 3.63 -2.27
C ILE A 29 -0.01 4.33 -0.99
N ILE A 30 0.12 3.63 0.13
CA ILE A 30 -0.21 4.18 1.44
C ILE A 30 1.09 4.28 2.24
N ILE A 31 1.55 5.51 2.46
CA ILE A 31 2.75 5.76 3.26
C ILE A 31 2.38 5.71 4.73
N ILE A 32 2.93 4.74 5.45
CA ILE A 32 2.72 4.55 6.87
C ILE A 32 3.88 5.20 7.62
N SER A 33 3.55 6.23 8.39
CA SER A 33 4.44 6.89 9.36
C SER A 33 3.81 6.86 10.75
N PRO A 34 4.58 7.02 11.84
CA PRO A 34 4.01 7.13 13.19
C PRO A 34 2.95 8.24 13.28
N LYS A 35 3.24 9.42 12.71
CA LYS A 35 2.31 10.56 12.65
C LYS A 35 1.01 10.24 11.90
N TYR A 36 1.10 9.52 10.78
CA TYR A 36 -0.10 9.07 10.06
C TYR A 36 -0.96 8.15 10.93
N PHE A 37 -0.33 7.18 11.61
CA PHE A 37 -1.03 6.26 12.49
C PHE A 37 -1.73 6.98 13.66
N GLU A 38 -1.03 7.91 14.32
CA GLU A 38 -1.61 8.76 15.38
C GLU A 38 -2.80 9.54 14.85
N THR A 39 -2.67 10.16 13.67
CA THR A 39 -3.74 10.97 13.05
C THR A 39 -5.02 10.15 12.78
N VAL A 40 -4.88 8.93 12.26
CA VAL A 40 -6.05 8.10 11.90
C VAL A 40 -6.62 7.30 13.07
N THR A 41 -5.87 7.17 14.17
CA THR A 41 -6.27 6.44 15.39
C THR A 41 -6.74 7.38 16.51
N ALA A 42 -6.37 8.66 16.45
CA ALA A 42 -6.73 9.64 17.46
C ALA A 42 -8.25 9.77 17.61
N PRO A 43 -8.76 9.89 18.85
CA PRO A 43 -10.17 10.15 19.07
C PRO A 43 -10.54 11.54 18.53
N PRO A 44 -11.80 11.76 18.12
CA PRO A 44 -12.23 13.01 17.47
C PRO A 44 -11.96 14.29 18.27
N PHE A 45 -11.81 14.17 19.59
CA PHE A 45 -11.56 15.27 20.51
C PHE A 45 -10.08 15.70 20.61
N ASP A 46 -9.15 14.82 20.24
CA ASP A 46 -7.70 15.09 20.31
C ASP A 46 -7.13 15.54 18.96
N LEU A 47 -7.98 15.64 17.93
CA LEU A 47 -7.56 16.13 16.62
C LEU A 47 -7.32 17.63 16.70
N GLU A 48 -6.08 18.05 16.43
CA GLU A 48 -5.80 19.45 16.11
C GLU A 48 -6.80 19.90 15.04
N ASN A 49 -7.40 21.09 15.20
CA ASN A 49 -8.42 21.65 14.32
C ASN A 49 -7.84 22.12 12.98
N ASP A 50 -6.93 21.33 12.40
CA ASP A 50 -6.26 21.54 11.12
C ASP A 50 -7.00 20.76 10.03
N GLU A 51 -7.32 21.44 8.93
CA GLU A 51 -7.99 20.88 7.76
C GLU A 51 -7.24 19.65 7.21
N ARG A 52 -5.91 19.64 7.30
CA ARG A 52 -5.07 18.51 6.84
C ARG A 52 -5.35 17.22 7.60
N THR A 53 -5.59 17.34 8.90
CA THR A 53 -5.91 16.21 9.79
C THR A 53 -7.25 15.60 9.39
N PHE A 54 -8.27 16.44 9.19
CA PHE A 54 -9.59 16.00 8.71
C PHE A 54 -9.53 15.35 7.33
N ASN A 55 -8.78 15.94 6.39
CA ASN A 55 -8.59 15.38 5.06
C ASN A 55 -7.94 13.99 5.12
N THR A 56 -6.90 13.83 5.96
CA THR A 56 -6.20 12.55 6.15
C THR A 56 -7.14 11.48 6.71
N VAL A 57 -7.90 11.81 7.76
CA VAL A 57 -8.88 10.90 8.39
C VAL A 57 -9.99 10.52 7.41
N TYR A 58 -10.48 11.48 6.63
CA TYR A 58 -11.51 11.23 5.62
C TYR A 58 -11.02 10.27 4.55
N ILE A 59 -9.85 10.54 3.95
CA ILE A 59 -9.24 9.68 2.93
C ILE A 59 -9.03 8.27 3.51
N HIS A 60 -8.47 8.15 4.71
CA HIS A 60 -8.29 6.87 5.39
C HIS A 60 -9.58 6.04 5.46
N LYS A 61 -10.68 6.65 5.90
CA LYS A 61 -11.99 5.99 6.01
C LYS A 61 -12.53 5.56 4.65
N GLN A 62 -12.33 6.38 3.61
CA GLN A 62 -12.72 6.00 2.25
C GLN A 62 -11.94 4.79 1.72
N LEU A 63 -10.62 4.75 1.94
CA LEU A 63 -9.80 3.59 1.58
C LEU A 63 -10.24 2.32 2.32
N GLN A 64 -10.52 2.45 3.62
CA GLN A 64 -11.00 1.35 4.45
C GLN A 64 -12.34 0.79 3.93
N ASN A 65 -13.28 1.68 3.59
CA ASN A 65 -14.58 1.28 3.04
C ASN A 65 -14.43 0.54 1.71
N GLU A 66 -13.58 1.04 0.80
CA GLU A 66 -13.32 0.34 -0.47
C GLU A 66 -12.71 -1.04 -0.22
N PHE A 67 -11.75 -1.16 0.69
CA PHE A 67 -11.12 -2.44 1.03
C PHE A 67 -12.15 -3.48 1.50
N ILE A 68 -13.06 -3.05 2.38
CA ILE A 68 -14.12 -3.91 2.93
C ILE A 68 -15.13 -4.28 1.85
N GLN A 69 -15.61 -3.31 1.06
CA GLN A 69 -16.57 -3.53 -0.03
C GLN A 69 -16.01 -4.44 -1.13
N ASN A 70 -14.70 -4.37 -1.38
CA ASN A 70 -14.00 -5.25 -2.31
C ASN A 70 -13.68 -6.64 -1.70
N GLY A 71 -14.33 -7.00 -0.58
CA GLY A 71 -14.22 -8.31 0.07
C GLY A 71 -12.83 -8.59 0.66
N SER A 72 -12.08 -7.56 1.04
CA SER A 72 -10.68 -7.66 1.53
C SER A 72 -9.71 -8.30 0.53
N LYS A 73 -10.11 -8.46 -0.74
CA LYS A 73 -9.28 -8.99 -1.82
C LYS A 73 -8.68 -7.82 -2.60
N ASN A 74 -7.83 -7.03 -1.95
CA ASN A 74 -7.28 -5.86 -2.61
C ASN A 74 -5.76 -6.00 -2.87
N PHE A 75 -5.44 -6.27 -4.13
CA PHE A 75 -4.09 -6.29 -4.67
C PHE A 75 -3.59 -4.88 -5.00
N ARG A 76 -4.46 -3.86 -5.01
CA ARG A 76 -4.14 -2.50 -5.44
C ARG A 76 -3.46 -1.68 -4.34
N PHE A 77 -3.71 -2.00 -3.07
CA PHE A 77 -3.06 -1.30 -1.96
C PHE A 77 -1.63 -1.76 -1.78
N ILE A 78 -0.73 -0.78 -1.70
CA ILE A 78 0.71 -0.97 -1.48
C ILE A 78 1.06 -0.18 -0.21
N PRO A 79 0.92 -0.79 0.98
CA PRO A 79 1.36 -0.15 2.22
C PRO A 79 2.88 -0.14 2.30
N VAL A 80 3.44 1.05 2.54
CA VAL A 80 4.87 1.30 2.64
C VAL A 80 5.21 1.90 4.00
N LEU A 81 5.93 1.16 4.83
CA LEU A 81 6.49 1.63 6.10
C LEU A 81 7.63 2.59 5.83
N PHE A 82 7.48 3.84 6.24
CA PHE A 82 8.55 4.83 6.20
C PHE A 82 9.52 4.65 7.39
N PRO A 83 10.75 5.17 7.30
CA PRO A 83 11.69 5.14 8.41
C PRO A 83 11.07 5.64 9.72
N GLY A 84 11.26 4.90 10.81
CA GLY A 84 10.65 5.16 12.12
C GLY A 84 9.27 4.53 12.32
N ALA A 85 8.60 4.07 11.25
CA ALA A 85 7.38 3.29 11.37
C ALA A 85 7.68 1.81 11.67
N LYS A 86 6.76 1.16 12.40
CA LYS A 86 6.80 -0.26 12.75
C LYS A 86 5.51 -0.91 12.27
N LYS A 87 5.48 -2.25 12.24
CA LYS A 87 4.27 -3.01 11.88
C LYS A 87 3.05 -2.66 12.74
N CYS A 88 3.24 -2.28 14.00
CA CYS A 88 2.15 -1.83 14.88
C CYS A 88 1.47 -0.53 14.42
N HIS A 89 2.13 0.27 13.57
CA HIS A 89 1.54 1.48 12.99
C HIS A 89 0.74 1.19 11.71
N VAL A 90 0.70 -0.06 11.24
CA VAL A 90 -0.10 -0.43 10.07
C VAL A 90 -1.55 -0.62 10.51
N PRO A 91 -2.52 0.08 9.88
CA PRO A 91 -3.94 -0.07 10.16
C PRO A 91 -4.37 -1.54 10.08
N ASN A 92 -5.21 -1.98 11.02
CA ASN A 92 -5.64 -3.38 11.12
C ASN A 92 -6.21 -3.93 9.81
N TRP A 93 -6.96 -3.13 9.06
CA TRP A 93 -7.55 -3.53 7.78
C TRP A 93 -6.50 -3.77 6.67
N LEU A 94 -5.28 -3.24 6.80
CA LEU A 94 -4.17 -3.45 5.87
C LEU A 94 -3.21 -4.58 6.28
N GLN A 95 -3.30 -5.11 7.50
CA GLN A 95 -2.30 -6.06 8.01
C GLN A 95 -2.21 -7.37 7.22
N ASN A 96 -3.29 -7.75 6.53
CA ASN A 96 -3.33 -8.95 5.69
C ASN A 96 -2.73 -8.74 4.29
N THR A 97 -2.26 -7.53 3.97
CA THR A 97 -1.63 -7.21 2.69
C THR A 97 -0.11 -7.27 2.78
N HIS A 98 0.57 -7.27 1.63
CA HIS A 98 2.04 -7.27 1.61
C HIS A 98 2.58 -5.88 2.01
N ILE A 99 3.23 -5.81 3.18
CA ILE A 99 3.80 -4.57 3.73
C ILE A 99 5.26 -4.44 3.29
N PHE A 100 5.57 -3.32 2.63
CA PHE A 100 6.93 -3.00 2.20
C PHE A 100 7.61 -2.04 3.18
N ALA A 101 8.91 -2.21 3.40
CA ALA A 101 9.72 -1.31 4.20
C ALA A 101 10.57 -0.38 3.31
N TRP A 102 10.38 0.92 3.41
CA TRP A 102 11.21 1.90 2.72
C TRP A 102 12.47 2.24 3.54
N PRO A 103 13.67 2.35 2.93
CA PRO A 103 14.01 2.11 1.52
C PRO A 103 14.45 0.67 1.21
N ARG A 104 14.37 -0.25 2.18
CA ARG A 104 14.88 -1.63 2.05
C ARG A 104 14.27 -2.38 0.87
N ASP A 105 12.96 -2.29 0.71
CA ASP A 105 12.19 -3.04 -0.29
C ASP A 105 11.91 -2.21 -1.55
N ARG A 106 12.73 -1.19 -1.82
CA ARG A 106 12.57 -0.26 -2.95
C ARG A 106 12.37 -1.00 -4.27
N ASP A 107 13.18 -2.01 -4.55
CA ASP A 107 13.12 -2.72 -5.83
C ASP A 107 11.83 -3.56 -5.95
N ASP A 108 11.33 -4.11 -4.85
CA ASP A 108 10.06 -4.85 -4.84
C ASP A 108 8.86 -3.91 -4.94
N ILE A 109 8.93 -2.72 -4.34
CA ILE A 109 7.95 -1.65 -4.56
C ILE A 109 7.94 -1.26 -6.06
N LEU A 110 9.10 -1.03 -6.67
CA LEU A 110 9.20 -0.69 -8.09
C LEU A 110 8.66 -1.81 -8.98
N ARG A 111 9.00 -3.07 -8.72
CA ARG A 111 8.41 -4.23 -9.43
C ARG A 111 6.90 -4.24 -9.32
N ARG A 112 6.37 -3.99 -8.12
CA ARG A 112 4.92 -3.93 -7.88
C ARG A 112 4.25 -2.84 -8.69
N LEU A 113 4.86 -1.65 -8.75
CA LEU A 113 4.36 -0.52 -9.56
C LEU A 113 4.39 -0.81 -11.05
N MET A 114 5.43 -1.50 -11.53
CA MET A 114 5.56 -1.92 -12.93
C MET A 114 4.71 -3.15 -13.28
N ARG A 115 3.98 -3.74 -12.30
CA ARG A 115 3.25 -5.01 -12.44
C ARG A 115 4.13 -6.17 -12.91
N VAL A 116 5.40 -6.16 -12.50
CA VAL A 116 6.39 -7.19 -12.80
C VAL A 116 6.57 -8.08 -11.58
N GLU A 117 6.69 -9.39 -11.78
CA GLU A 117 7.05 -10.33 -10.72
C GLU A 117 8.56 -10.57 -10.65
N LYS A 118 9.07 -10.80 -9.44
CA LYS A 118 10.45 -11.21 -9.26
C LYS A 118 10.62 -12.63 -9.76
N TYR A 119 11.54 -12.83 -10.71
CA TYR A 119 11.89 -14.16 -11.19
C TYR A 119 12.55 -14.98 -10.07
N HIS A 120 11.92 -16.10 -9.71
CA HIS A 120 12.48 -17.10 -8.82
C HIS A 120 12.75 -18.35 -9.67
N PRO A 121 14.00 -18.62 -10.08
CA PRO A 121 14.29 -19.83 -10.84
C PRO A 121 13.90 -21.06 -10.01
N PRO A 122 13.38 -22.13 -10.66
CA PRO A 122 13.12 -23.37 -9.95
C PRO A 122 14.42 -23.89 -9.30
N PRO A 123 14.32 -24.60 -8.16
CA PRO A 123 15.48 -25.25 -7.58
C PRO A 123 16.14 -26.15 -8.62
N ILE A 124 17.44 -26.00 -8.80
CA ILE A 124 18.21 -26.88 -9.66
C ILE A 124 18.31 -28.22 -8.93
N GLY A 125 17.75 -29.28 -9.52
CA GLY A 125 17.88 -30.63 -8.98
C GLY A 125 19.32 -31.15 -9.09
N ASP A 126 19.63 -32.24 -8.38
CA ASP A 126 20.93 -32.87 -8.48
C ASP A 126 21.23 -33.34 -9.91
N LEU A 127 22.50 -33.22 -10.32
CA LEU A 127 22.93 -33.72 -11.62
C LEU A 127 22.67 -35.23 -11.71
N PRO A 128 22.14 -35.73 -12.84
CA PRO A 128 21.96 -37.16 -13.02
C PRO A 128 23.32 -37.86 -12.92
N THR A 129 23.41 -38.85 -12.03
CA THR A 129 24.60 -39.70 -11.92
C THR A 129 24.53 -40.79 -12.98
N ILE A 130 25.47 -40.79 -13.93
CA ILE A 130 25.62 -41.87 -14.91
C ILE A 130 26.32 -43.04 -14.21
N VAL A 131 25.59 -44.12 -13.98
CA VAL A 131 26.16 -45.39 -13.52
C VAL A 131 26.50 -46.27 -14.72
N SER A 132 27.78 -46.52 -14.96
CA SER A 132 28.23 -47.53 -15.92
C SER A 132 27.97 -48.91 -15.35
N VAL A 133 27.04 -49.66 -15.95
CA VAL A 133 26.84 -51.08 -15.64
C VAL A 133 27.76 -51.88 -16.58
N PRO A 134 28.73 -52.66 -16.05
CA PRO A 134 29.55 -53.54 -16.88
C PRO A 134 28.68 -54.65 -17.50
N ILE A 135 28.98 -54.97 -18.77
CA ILE A 135 28.33 -56.02 -19.58
C ILE A 135 28.86 -57.39 -19.16
#